data_AF-A0A2S0N387-F1
#
_entry.id   AF-A0A2S0N387-F1
#
_cell.length_a   1.000
_cell.length_b   1.000
_cell.length_c   1.000
_cell.angle_alpha   90.00
_cell.angle_beta   90.00
_cell.angle_gamma   90.00
#
_symmetry.space_group_name_H-M   'P 1'
#
loop_
_entity.id
_entity.type
_entity.pdbx_description
1 polymer ?
#
loop_
_entity_poly.entity_id
_entity_poly.type
_entity_poly.pdbx_seq_one_letter_code
_entity_poly.pdbx_strand_id
1 'polypeptide(L)'
;MSSAKFLHLPSLTGLAMALCLLTAHGADGSPLPAPDYARPESWLALPGQPSAAGFTPKGGGFTDLQAQARADVFYIHPTTGMRKDMLNVPVDDPDAAKLGDLMLMAQATPFNGVARVYAPRYRQTALPVYEKSEDEQQAPMNYAYADVRRAFEHYAVHHNQGRPFFLVGHSQGANHAQRLLSELIQGTPLQQRMVAAYLPGIPLPRSVFQEDLHHIPPCTRPAQTGCAAVWGVFGEGKGNNFDEWELVTHWNARQQRWVAAAGQPLVNVNPVSWSKKTPRTAARVHRGAVPFGVEATHFTQPRGQLVRVLDDGRYALVAPPLPPELFNDGGVFGGTNYHVFDISLFWLDLRENARRRLNAFLLQRDKLTAPLLGPTAAVSIRAGQPVHWRVRAVNRPVRFNALGLPLGLALDNTTGVVTGVAQSVGVYPVILNAKNASGTDTADLALTVKE
;
A
#
# COMPACT_ATOMS: atom_id res chain seq x y z
N MET A 1 -51.64 -44.52 3.15
CA MET A 1 -50.80 -45.55 3.79
C MET A 1 -49.44 -45.57 3.09
N SER A 2 -48.37 -45.53 3.89
CA SER A 2 -46.96 -45.72 3.52
C SER A 2 -46.29 -44.56 2.78
N SER A 3 -45.12 -44.04 3.16
CA SER A 3 -44.33 -44.02 4.40
C SER A 3 -43.24 -42.97 4.14
N ALA A 4 -43.06 -42.04 5.08
CA ALA A 4 -42.02 -41.02 5.02
C ALA A 4 -40.63 -41.66 5.18
N LYS A 5 -39.74 -41.48 4.20
CA LYS A 5 -38.31 -41.78 4.33
C LYS A 5 -37.58 -40.50 4.75
N PHE A 6 -37.31 -40.38 6.05
CA PHE A 6 -36.32 -39.43 6.56
C PHE A 6 -34.93 -39.90 6.14
N LEU A 7 -34.23 -39.07 5.35
CA LEU A 7 -32.80 -39.24 5.11
C LEU A 7 -32.04 -38.76 6.36
N HIS A 8 -31.28 -39.66 6.96
CA HIS A 8 -30.34 -39.38 8.04
C HIS A 8 -29.28 -38.36 7.63
N LEU A 9 -29.19 -37.25 8.36
CA LEU A 9 -27.96 -36.44 8.41
C LEU A 9 -26.91 -37.20 9.25
N PRO A 10 -25.68 -37.40 8.76
CA PRO A 10 -24.61 -37.86 9.62
C PRO A 10 -24.16 -36.73 10.55
N SER A 11 -24.02 -37.09 11.81
CA SER A 11 -23.50 -36.27 12.90
C SER A 11 -22.13 -35.69 12.60
N LEU A 12 -22.02 -34.36 12.60
CA LEU A 12 -20.76 -33.62 12.68
C LEU A 12 -20.19 -33.74 14.09
N THR A 13 -19.52 -34.86 14.38
CA THR A 13 -18.67 -35.01 15.56
C THR A 13 -17.24 -34.58 15.21
N GLY A 14 -16.90 -33.38 15.69
CA GLY A 14 -15.60 -33.05 16.28
C GLY A 14 -14.34 -33.30 15.46
N LEU A 15 -13.96 -32.33 14.62
CA LEU A 15 -12.55 -32.04 14.40
C LEU A 15 -12.18 -30.89 15.36
N ALA A 16 -11.70 -31.23 16.55
CA ALA A 16 -11.12 -30.25 17.46
C ALA A 16 -9.88 -29.66 16.78
N MET A 17 -10.01 -28.43 16.31
CA MET A 17 -8.88 -27.61 15.89
C MET A 17 -8.01 -27.42 17.13
N ALA A 18 -6.85 -28.06 17.18
CA ALA A 18 -5.87 -27.79 18.22
C ALA A 18 -5.42 -26.33 18.06
N LEU A 19 -6.03 -25.42 18.82
CA LEU A 19 -5.50 -24.09 19.08
C LEU A 19 -4.19 -24.30 19.85
N CYS A 20 -3.07 -24.40 19.16
CA CYS A 20 -1.80 -24.07 19.77
C CYS A 20 -1.85 -22.56 20.06
N LEU A 21 -2.31 -22.20 21.26
CA LEU A 21 -2.12 -20.89 21.85
C LEU A 21 -0.61 -20.69 22.03
N LEU A 22 0.07 -20.25 20.99
CA LEU A 22 1.39 -19.65 21.12
C LEU A 22 1.19 -18.40 21.96
N THR A 23 1.59 -18.41 23.24
CA THR A 23 1.60 -17.22 24.08
C THR A 23 2.94 -16.53 23.92
N ALA A 24 2.97 -15.35 23.27
CA ALA A 24 4.12 -14.48 23.43
C ALA A 24 4.12 -13.94 24.85
N HIS A 25 5.28 -13.98 25.48
CA HIS A 25 5.48 -13.49 26.83
C HIS A 25 6.26 -12.18 26.80
N GLY A 26 5.90 -11.24 27.66
CA GLY A 26 6.66 -10.03 27.92
C GLY A 26 7.99 -10.33 28.61
N ALA A 27 8.79 -9.29 28.84
CA ALA A 27 10.09 -9.41 29.50
C ALA A 27 10.00 -9.98 30.93
N ASP A 28 8.82 -9.90 31.56
CA ASP A 28 8.49 -10.45 32.88
C ASP A 28 7.85 -11.85 32.83
N GLY A 29 7.71 -12.45 31.65
CA GLY A 29 7.08 -13.76 31.47
C GLY A 29 5.55 -13.73 31.44
N SER A 30 4.89 -12.56 31.49
CA SER A 30 3.42 -12.46 31.40
C SER A 30 2.94 -12.53 29.94
N PRO A 31 1.75 -13.11 29.65
CA PRO A 31 1.23 -13.13 28.28
C PRO A 31 0.96 -11.71 27.78
N LEU A 32 1.49 -11.34 26.62
CA LEU A 32 1.17 -10.04 26.02
C LEU A 32 -0.35 -9.99 25.72
N PRO A 33 -1.10 -8.97 26.16
CA PRO A 33 -2.53 -8.90 25.89
C PRO A 33 -2.80 -8.73 24.39
N ALA A 34 -3.80 -9.47 23.89
CA ALA A 34 -4.21 -9.38 22.50
C ALA A 34 -4.97 -8.07 22.24
N PRO A 35 -4.74 -7.36 21.12
CA PRO A 35 -5.55 -6.19 20.76
C PRO A 35 -7.02 -6.57 20.55
N ASP A 36 -7.92 -5.73 21.06
CA ASP A 36 -9.36 -5.81 20.85
C ASP A 36 -9.75 -4.84 19.72
N TYR A 37 -9.94 -5.36 18.51
CA TYR A 37 -10.20 -4.54 17.32
C TYR A 37 -11.58 -3.89 17.28
N ALA A 38 -12.47 -4.20 18.23
CA ALA A 38 -13.69 -3.41 18.43
C ALA A 38 -13.39 -2.03 19.02
N ARG A 39 -12.19 -1.82 19.58
CA ARG A 39 -11.80 -0.57 20.22
C ARG A 39 -10.90 0.27 19.33
N PRO A 40 -11.12 1.59 19.23
CA PRO A 40 -10.31 2.48 18.39
C PRO A 40 -8.81 2.45 18.69
N GLU A 41 -8.40 2.24 19.94
CA GLU A 41 -6.98 2.20 20.34
C GLU A 41 -6.19 1.04 19.74
N SER A 42 -6.87 -0.03 19.30
CA SER A 42 -6.25 -1.16 18.61
C SER A 42 -5.91 -0.85 17.15
N TRP A 43 -6.21 0.35 16.68
CA TRP A 43 -5.94 0.81 15.32
C TRP A 43 -4.89 1.92 15.32
N LEU A 44 -3.87 1.75 14.49
CA LEU A 44 -2.90 2.80 14.17
C LEU A 44 -3.56 3.87 13.29
N ALA A 45 -4.48 3.46 12.42
CA ALA A 45 -5.39 4.33 11.71
C ALA A 45 -6.79 3.70 11.62
N LEU A 46 -7.79 4.48 12.02
CA LEU A 46 -9.21 4.16 11.86
C LEU A 46 -9.91 5.40 11.27
N PRO A 47 -10.61 5.30 10.14
CA PRO A 47 -11.26 6.46 9.53
C PRO A 47 -12.22 7.16 10.50
N GLY A 48 -12.13 8.49 10.56
CA GLY A 48 -12.85 9.31 11.54
C GLY A 48 -12.05 9.61 12.81
N GLN A 49 -10.92 8.95 13.04
CA GLN A 49 -9.99 9.26 14.12
C GLN A 49 -8.75 9.98 13.59
N PRO A 50 -8.20 10.98 14.32
CA PRO A 50 -6.94 11.61 13.96
C PRO A 50 -5.80 10.59 13.93
N SER A 51 -5.01 10.60 12.86
CA SER A 51 -3.81 9.76 12.71
C SER A 51 -2.91 10.31 11.61
N ALA A 52 -1.69 9.79 11.51
CA ALA A 52 -0.74 10.16 10.48
C ALA A 52 -1.19 9.78 9.05
N ALA A 53 -2.22 8.93 8.91
CA ALA A 53 -2.80 8.54 7.62
C ALA A 53 -3.46 9.72 6.87
N GLY A 54 -3.90 10.75 7.60
CA GLY A 54 -4.44 11.99 7.02
C GLY A 54 -3.37 12.98 6.56
N PHE A 55 -2.08 12.68 6.76
CA PHE A 55 -1.03 13.61 6.37
C PHE A 55 -0.81 13.61 4.85
N THR A 56 -0.42 14.78 4.33
CA THR A 56 0.06 14.96 2.96
C THR A 56 1.39 15.70 2.96
N PRO A 57 2.30 15.44 1.99
CA PRO A 57 3.63 16.03 2.00
C PRO A 57 3.58 17.56 2.03
N LYS A 58 4.34 18.19 2.93
CA LYS A 58 4.34 19.65 3.13
C LYS A 58 4.75 20.36 1.84
N GLY A 59 3.96 21.34 1.39
CA GLY A 59 4.19 22.05 0.13
C GLY A 59 3.97 21.18 -1.13
N GLY A 60 3.45 19.96 -0.99
CA GLY A 60 3.24 19.03 -2.09
C GLY A 60 1.99 19.31 -2.93
N GLY A 61 1.04 20.12 -2.44
CA GLY A 61 -0.21 20.41 -3.15
C GLY A 61 -1.20 19.25 -3.16
N PHE A 62 -1.02 18.25 -2.29
CA PHE A 62 -1.96 17.13 -2.13
C PHE A 62 -2.92 17.38 -0.98
N THR A 63 -4.04 16.66 -0.97
CA THR A 63 -5.07 16.79 0.06
C THR A 63 -5.52 15.42 0.55
N ASP A 64 -5.84 15.33 1.84
CA ASP A 64 -6.54 14.17 2.39
C ASP A 64 -7.97 14.13 1.86
N LEU A 65 -8.31 13.10 1.09
CA LEU A 65 -9.62 12.89 0.48
C LEU A 65 -10.32 11.64 1.01
N GLN A 66 -9.93 11.14 2.19
CA GLN A 66 -10.52 9.94 2.78
C GLN A 66 -12.04 10.05 2.95
N ALA A 67 -12.56 11.24 3.27
CA ALA A 67 -14.00 11.48 3.41
C ALA A 67 -14.78 11.36 2.09
N GLN A 68 -14.13 11.56 0.93
CA GLN A 68 -14.73 11.39 -0.40
C GLN A 68 -14.34 10.05 -1.06
N ALA A 69 -13.52 9.24 -0.38
CA ALA A 69 -12.95 8.03 -0.93
C ALA A 69 -14.03 7.01 -1.31
N ARG A 70 -13.79 6.29 -2.40
CA ARG A 70 -14.72 5.27 -2.95
C ARG A 70 -14.24 3.84 -2.70
N ALA A 71 -13.06 3.72 -2.11
CA ALA A 71 -12.46 2.47 -1.66
C ALA A 71 -11.96 2.60 -0.22
N ASP A 72 -11.46 1.49 0.29
CA ASP A 72 -10.70 1.39 1.52
C ASP A 72 -9.28 0.89 1.21
N VAL A 73 -8.35 1.13 2.11
CA VAL A 73 -7.05 0.45 2.12
C VAL A 73 -6.88 -0.18 3.49
N PHE A 74 -6.64 -1.48 3.52
CA PHE A 74 -6.18 -2.18 4.71
C PHE A 74 -4.66 -2.27 4.63
N TYR A 75 -3.99 -1.39 5.38
CA TYR A 75 -2.55 -1.25 5.42
C TYR A 75 -1.98 -1.97 6.64
N ILE A 76 -1.04 -2.88 6.41
CA ILE A 76 -0.32 -3.61 7.45
C ILE A 76 1.11 -3.06 7.47
N HIS A 77 1.45 -2.38 8.57
CA HIS A 77 2.74 -1.72 8.72
C HIS A 77 3.91 -2.74 8.77
N PRO A 78 5.15 -2.31 8.48
CA PRO A 78 6.32 -3.19 8.61
C PRO A 78 6.67 -3.39 10.08
N THR A 79 7.77 -4.10 10.32
CA THR A 79 8.39 -4.18 11.65
C THR A 79 8.78 -2.78 12.12
N THR A 80 8.18 -2.33 13.22
CA THR A 80 8.58 -1.12 13.95
C THR A 80 9.11 -1.42 15.35
N GLY A 81 9.02 -2.68 15.79
CA GLY A 81 9.62 -3.17 17.04
C GLY A 81 11.10 -3.51 16.91
N MET A 82 11.98 -2.65 17.44
CA MET A 82 13.45 -2.79 17.37
C MET A 82 14.09 -3.47 18.60
N ARG A 83 13.25 -4.06 19.47
CA ARG A 83 13.67 -4.69 20.73
C ARG A 83 14.54 -5.93 20.48
N LYS A 84 15.58 -6.11 21.30
CA LYS A 84 16.50 -7.26 21.23
C LYS A 84 16.21 -8.33 22.29
N ASP A 85 15.44 -7.98 23.30
CA ASP A 85 15.13 -8.77 24.50
C ASP A 85 13.81 -9.53 24.40
N MET A 86 13.09 -9.42 23.29
CA MET A 86 11.81 -10.10 23.06
C MET A 86 11.62 -10.49 21.59
N LEU A 87 10.83 -11.54 21.35
CA LEU A 87 10.53 -12.02 19.99
C LEU A 87 9.34 -11.31 19.37
N ASN A 88 8.35 -10.92 20.18
CA ASN A 88 7.23 -10.09 19.75
C ASN A 88 7.14 -8.82 20.61
N VAL A 89 7.07 -7.67 19.94
CA VAL A 89 6.95 -6.37 20.60
C VAL A 89 5.46 -6.05 20.83
N PRO A 90 5.06 -5.64 22.04
CA PRO A 90 3.67 -5.33 22.35
C PRO A 90 3.18 -4.07 21.61
N VAL A 91 1.87 -3.93 21.46
CA VAL A 91 1.25 -2.84 20.69
C VAL A 91 1.41 -1.45 21.30
N ASP A 92 1.69 -1.40 22.60
CA ASP A 92 1.87 -0.20 23.41
C ASP A 92 3.35 0.12 23.68
N ASP A 93 4.30 -0.61 23.07
CA ASP A 93 5.71 -0.24 23.11
C ASP A 93 5.90 1.17 22.49
N PRO A 94 6.43 2.14 23.25
CA PRO A 94 6.44 3.55 22.84
C PRO A 94 7.33 3.81 21.62
N ASP A 95 8.45 3.09 21.50
CA ASP A 95 9.37 3.25 20.37
C ASP A 95 8.76 2.65 19.11
N ALA A 96 8.14 1.46 19.22
CA ALA A 96 7.41 0.84 18.13
C ALA A 96 6.20 1.67 17.69
N ALA A 97 5.50 2.33 18.63
CA ALA A 97 4.39 3.23 18.32
C ALA A 97 4.86 4.46 17.55
N LYS A 98 5.93 5.13 17.99
CA LYS A 98 6.51 6.30 17.31
C LYS A 98 6.98 5.97 15.90
N LEU A 99 7.66 4.84 15.72
CA LEU A 99 8.08 4.39 14.40
C LEU A 99 6.88 3.91 13.55
N GLY A 100 5.83 3.37 14.19
CA GLY A 100 4.54 3.06 13.58
C GLY A 100 3.90 4.28 12.91
N ASP A 101 3.83 5.41 13.62
CA ASP A 101 3.28 6.66 13.07
C ASP A 101 4.11 7.18 11.89
N LEU A 102 5.44 7.07 11.98
CA LEU A 102 6.33 7.41 10.87
C LEU A 102 6.08 6.52 9.63
N MET A 103 5.98 5.20 9.82
CA MET A 103 5.70 4.28 8.72
C MET A 103 4.29 4.47 8.16
N LEU A 104 3.28 4.72 9.00
CA LEU A 104 1.92 5.04 8.55
C LEU A 104 1.93 6.26 7.62
N MET A 105 2.60 7.33 8.04
CA MET A 105 2.75 8.54 7.24
C MET A 105 3.50 8.25 5.93
N ALA A 106 4.64 7.55 5.96
CA ALA A 106 5.48 7.34 4.78
C ALA A 106 4.89 6.35 3.78
N GLN A 107 4.09 5.38 4.25
CA GLN A 107 3.72 4.20 3.46
C GLN A 107 2.22 4.08 3.18
N ALA A 108 1.33 4.59 4.03
CA ALA A 108 -0.12 4.50 3.82
C ALA A 108 -0.73 5.75 3.15
N THR A 109 -0.10 6.92 3.31
CA THR A 109 -0.61 8.19 2.75
C THR A 109 -0.65 8.28 1.22
N PRO A 110 0.08 7.47 0.40
CA PRO A 110 -0.18 7.44 -1.05
C PRO A 110 -1.66 7.17 -1.37
N PHE A 111 -2.36 6.44 -0.51
CA PHE A 111 -3.74 5.97 -0.75
C PHE A 111 -4.82 6.93 -0.24
N ASN A 112 -4.49 7.91 0.60
CA ASN A 112 -5.48 8.80 1.23
C ASN A 112 -6.19 9.76 0.24
N GLY A 113 -5.79 9.75 -1.04
CA GLY A 113 -6.49 10.46 -2.13
C GLY A 113 -7.63 9.68 -2.78
N VAL A 114 -7.74 8.37 -2.51
CA VAL A 114 -8.70 7.47 -3.16
C VAL A 114 -9.35 6.46 -2.22
N ALA A 115 -8.76 6.22 -1.05
CA ALA A 115 -9.15 5.18 -0.11
C ALA A 115 -9.15 5.69 1.33
N ARG A 116 -10.11 5.20 2.14
CA ARG A 116 -10.08 5.34 3.60
C ARG A 116 -9.01 4.42 4.18
N VAL A 117 -8.13 4.93 5.04
CA VAL A 117 -7.00 4.16 5.57
C VAL A 117 -7.40 3.45 6.87
N TYR A 118 -7.35 2.13 6.85
CA TYR A 118 -7.42 1.25 8.02
C TYR A 118 -6.05 0.63 8.24
N ALA A 119 -5.49 0.78 9.43
CA ALA A 119 -4.22 0.16 9.80
C ALA A 119 -4.31 -0.37 11.23
N PRO A 120 -4.20 -1.69 11.47
CA PRO A 120 -4.24 -2.22 12.82
C PRO A 120 -2.93 -1.97 13.55
N ARG A 121 -2.99 -1.83 14.88
CA ARG A 121 -1.86 -2.19 15.74
C ARG A 121 -1.87 -3.69 15.93
N TYR A 122 -0.73 -4.33 15.89
CA TYR A 122 -0.60 -5.76 16.15
C TYR A 122 0.72 -6.04 16.87
N ARG A 123 0.79 -7.13 17.64
CA ARG A 123 2.03 -7.51 18.32
C ARG A 123 3.01 -8.00 17.27
N GLN A 124 4.07 -7.26 17.06
CA GLN A 124 4.92 -7.39 15.87
C GLN A 124 6.06 -8.34 16.16
N THR A 125 6.50 -9.11 15.17
CA THR A 125 7.78 -9.82 15.31
C THR A 125 8.90 -8.79 15.37
N ALA A 126 9.78 -8.86 16.38
CA ALA A 126 10.89 -7.93 16.54
C ALA A 126 11.93 -8.08 15.42
N LEU A 127 12.62 -6.99 15.05
CA LEU A 127 13.57 -7.01 13.93
C LEU A 127 14.64 -8.11 14.03
N PRO A 128 15.27 -8.37 15.20
CA PRO A 128 16.30 -9.42 15.32
C PRO A 128 15.81 -10.85 15.07
N VAL A 129 14.49 -11.09 15.03
CA VAL A 129 13.95 -12.41 14.72
C VAL A 129 14.26 -12.81 13.27
N TYR A 130 14.42 -11.85 12.36
CA TYR A 130 14.77 -12.14 10.95
C TYR A 130 16.19 -12.69 10.78
N GLU A 131 17.05 -12.59 11.80
CA GLU A 131 18.40 -13.16 11.82
C GLU A 131 18.41 -14.60 12.38
N LYS A 132 17.27 -15.09 12.89
CA LYS A 132 17.15 -16.43 13.47
C LYS A 132 16.88 -17.50 12.41
N SER A 133 17.01 -18.77 12.80
CA SER A 133 16.64 -19.89 11.93
C SER A 133 15.16 -19.86 11.53
N GLU A 134 14.81 -20.50 10.41
CA GLU A 134 13.40 -20.61 9.97
C GLU A 134 12.49 -21.17 11.07
N ASP A 135 12.96 -22.19 11.81
CA ASP A 135 12.20 -22.82 12.89
C ASP A 135 11.92 -21.85 14.05
N GLU A 136 12.92 -21.06 14.45
CA GLU A 136 12.77 -20.04 15.49
C GLU A 136 11.88 -18.87 15.06
N GLN A 137 11.78 -18.59 13.76
CA GLN A 137 10.90 -17.54 13.23
C GLN A 137 9.41 -17.94 13.27
N GLN A 138 9.08 -19.25 13.28
CA GLN A 138 7.70 -19.71 13.12
C GLN A 138 6.74 -19.15 14.18
N ALA A 139 7.08 -19.35 15.45
CA ALA A 139 6.24 -18.94 16.57
C ALA A 139 5.95 -17.42 16.57
N PRO A 140 6.96 -16.53 16.56
CA PRO A 140 6.71 -15.09 16.59
C PRO A 140 5.97 -14.58 15.34
N MET A 141 6.29 -15.08 14.14
CA MET A 141 5.58 -14.67 12.92
C MET A 141 4.13 -15.14 12.88
N ASN A 142 3.85 -16.36 13.36
CA ASN A 142 2.47 -16.85 13.50
C ASN A 142 1.68 -16.04 14.53
N TYR A 143 2.33 -15.65 15.63
CA TYR A 143 1.71 -14.81 16.65
C TYR A 143 1.33 -13.42 16.13
N ALA A 144 2.24 -12.77 15.41
CA ALA A 144 1.98 -11.49 14.76
C ALA A 144 0.89 -11.60 13.69
N TYR A 145 0.91 -12.67 12.88
CA TYR A 145 -0.12 -12.92 11.87
C TYR A 145 -1.51 -13.11 12.50
N ALA A 146 -1.61 -13.79 13.65
CA ALA A 146 -2.90 -14.02 14.30
C ALA A 146 -3.60 -12.71 14.67
N ASP A 147 -2.85 -11.67 15.04
CA ASP A 147 -3.39 -10.33 15.31
C ASP A 147 -3.85 -9.65 14.02
N VAL A 148 -3.00 -9.64 12.98
CA VAL A 148 -3.35 -9.10 11.66
C VAL A 148 -4.59 -9.77 11.07
N ARG A 149 -4.71 -11.09 11.25
CA ARG A 149 -5.88 -11.87 10.84
C ARG A 149 -7.15 -11.40 11.55
N ARG A 150 -7.14 -11.30 12.88
CA ARG A 150 -8.29 -10.82 13.67
C ARG A 150 -8.67 -9.39 13.29
N ALA A 151 -7.69 -8.51 13.03
CA ALA A 151 -7.93 -7.16 12.57
C ALA A 151 -8.64 -7.13 11.21
N PHE A 152 -8.14 -7.92 10.26
CA PHE A 152 -8.70 -7.97 8.91
C PHE A 152 -10.11 -8.54 8.91
N GLU A 153 -10.36 -9.62 9.66
CA GLU A 153 -11.69 -10.19 9.86
C GLU A 153 -12.65 -9.15 10.47
N HIS A 154 -12.22 -8.41 11.51
CA HIS A 154 -13.01 -7.34 12.10
C HIS A 154 -13.33 -6.23 11.09
N TYR A 155 -12.33 -5.75 10.35
CA TYR A 155 -12.51 -4.76 9.28
C TYR A 155 -13.50 -5.25 8.21
N ALA A 156 -13.34 -6.49 7.74
CA ALA A 156 -14.16 -7.06 6.68
C ALA A 156 -15.64 -7.15 7.09
N VAL A 157 -15.92 -7.48 8.36
CA VAL A 157 -17.27 -7.63 8.90
C VAL A 157 -17.90 -6.29 9.29
N HIS A 158 -17.16 -5.44 10.00
CA HIS A 158 -17.72 -4.26 10.68
C HIS A 158 -17.48 -2.93 9.97
N HIS A 159 -16.45 -2.82 9.12
CA HIS A 159 -16.02 -1.54 8.56
C HIS A 159 -16.11 -1.45 7.03
N ASN A 160 -15.79 -2.53 6.31
CA ASN A 160 -15.69 -2.50 4.84
C ASN A 160 -17.05 -2.25 4.17
N GLN A 161 -18.14 -2.80 4.72
CA GLN A 161 -19.52 -2.59 4.23
C GLN A 161 -19.68 -2.82 2.71
N GLY A 162 -18.94 -3.78 2.13
CA GLY A 162 -19.00 -4.11 0.70
C GLY A 162 -18.15 -3.24 -0.22
N ARG A 163 -17.39 -2.28 0.32
CA ARG A 163 -16.58 -1.35 -0.48
C ARG A 163 -15.41 -2.07 -1.18
N PRO A 164 -14.99 -1.59 -2.37
CA PRO A 164 -13.70 -1.97 -2.92
C PRO A 164 -12.57 -1.71 -1.91
N PHE A 165 -11.56 -2.57 -1.87
CA PHE A 165 -10.40 -2.34 -1.00
C PHE A 165 -9.07 -2.67 -1.66
N PHE A 166 -8.03 -1.96 -1.23
CA PHE A 166 -6.65 -2.34 -1.46
C PHE A 166 -6.12 -3.09 -0.24
N LEU A 167 -5.33 -4.13 -0.47
CA LEU A 167 -4.52 -4.74 0.58
C LEU A 167 -3.08 -4.24 0.41
N VAL A 168 -2.52 -3.59 1.43
CA VAL A 168 -1.16 -3.04 1.35
C VAL A 168 -0.40 -3.55 2.55
N GLY A 169 0.80 -4.08 2.32
CA GLY A 169 1.71 -4.43 3.40
C GLY A 169 3.13 -4.16 2.98
N HIS A 170 4.00 -3.76 3.91
CA HIS A 170 5.43 -3.62 3.66
C HIS A 170 6.21 -4.55 4.57
N SER A 171 7.27 -5.18 4.06
CA SER A 171 8.14 -6.05 4.87
C SER A 171 7.34 -7.13 5.63
N GLN A 172 7.38 -7.18 6.96
CA GLN A 172 6.52 -8.02 7.79
C GLN A 172 5.03 -7.92 7.43
N GLY A 173 4.53 -6.72 7.20
CA GLY A 173 3.16 -6.49 6.79
C GLY A 173 2.85 -7.08 5.41
N ALA A 174 3.82 -7.09 4.49
CA ALA A 174 3.69 -7.75 3.19
C ALA A 174 3.61 -9.28 3.33
N ASN A 175 4.37 -9.86 4.26
CA ASN A 175 4.31 -11.30 4.59
C ASN A 175 2.91 -11.67 5.10
N HIS A 176 2.39 -10.89 6.05
CA HIS A 176 1.05 -11.11 6.59
C HIS A 176 -0.05 -10.86 5.54
N ALA A 177 0.11 -9.83 4.71
CA ALA A 177 -0.79 -9.57 3.58
C ALA A 177 -0.80 -10.74 2.59
N GLN A 178 0.36 -11.30 2.22
CA GLN A 178 0.44 -12.48 1.36
C GLN A 178 -0.29 -13.68 1.96
N ARG A 179 -0.17 -13.91 3.27
CA ARG A 179 -0.91 -14.98 3.95
C ARG A 179 -2.41 -14.70 4.06
N LEU A 180 -2.84 -13.45 4.25
CA LEU A 180 -4.27 -13.09 4.15
C LEU A 180 -4.83 -13.37 2.75
N LEU A 181 -4.02 -13.13 1.70
CA LEU A 181 -4.43 -13.44 0.33
C LEU A 181 -4.74 -14.92 0.16
N SER A 182 -3.91 -15.82 0.72
CA SER A 182 -4.11 -17.26 0.58
C SER A 182 -5.21 -17.81 1.49
N GLU A 183 -5.29 -17.35 2.75
CA GLU A 183 -6.19 -17.95 3.74
C GLU A 183 -7.59 -17.34 3.78
N LEU A 184 -7.74 -16.03 3.52
CA LEU A 184 -9.01 -15.32 3.75
C LEU A 184 -9.61 -14.67 2.52
N ILE A 185 -8.79 -14.24 1.56
CA ILE A 185 -9.27 -13.43 0.43
C ILE A 185 -9.54 -14.32 -0.79
N GLN A 186 -8.55 -15.07 -1.26
CA GLN A 186 -8.68 -15.90 -2.45
C GLN A 186 -9.82 -16.91 -2.30
N GLY A 187 -10.64 -17.06 -3.35
CA GLY A 187 -11.75 -18.00 -3.37
C GLY A 187 -12.97 -17.57 -2.55
N THR A 188 -12.91 -16.43 -1.85
CA THR A 188 -14.04 -15.90 -1.06
C THR A 188 -14.67 -14.66 -1.72
N PRO A 189 -15.85 -14.21 -1.26
CA PRO A 189 -16.43 -12.95 -1.72
C PRO A 189 -15.52 -11.73 -1.54
N LEU A 190 -14.53 -11.79 -0.64
CA LEU A 190 -13.55 -10.71 -0.45
C LEU A 190 -12.64 -10.55 -1.67
N GLN A 191 -12.28 -11.63 -2.37
CA GLN A 191 -11.49 -11.53 -3.61
C GLN A 191 -12.18 -10.61 -4.63
N GLN A 192 -13.50 -10.70 -4.75
CA GLN A 192 -14.30 -9.87 -5.67
C GLN A 192 -14.39 -8.40 -5.23
N ARG A 193 -13.90 -8.08 -4.03
CA ARG A 193 -13.82 -6.70 -3.50
C ARG A 193 -12.42 -6.13 -3.53
N MET A 194 -11.41 -6.96 -3.71
CA MET A 194 -10.03 -6.50 -3.76
C MET A 194 -9.71 -5.84 -5.11
N VAL A 195 -9.35 -4.56 -5.08
CA VAL A 195 -8.89 -3.80 -6.24
C VAL A 195 -7.52 -4.32 -6.69
N ALA A 196 -6.56 -4.36 -5.76
CA ALA A 196 -5.25 -4.98 -5.91
C ALA A 196 -4.56 -5.11 -4.55
N ALA A 197 -3.55 -5.98 -4.48
CA ALA A 197 -2.60 -6.01 -3.39
C ALA A 197 -1.28 -5.32 -3.77
N TYR A 198 -0.65 -4.63 -2.83
CA TYR A 198 0.70 -4.08 -2.94
C TYR A 198 1.55 -4.66 -1.81
N LEU A 199 2.56 -5.45 -2.18
CA LEU A 199 3.38 -6.25 -1.27
C LEU A 199 4.88 -5.93 -1.42
N PRO A 200 5.32 -4.68 -1.18
CA PRO A 200 6.72 -4.34 -1.22
C PRO A 200 7.57 -4.90 -0.08
N GLY A 201 8.86 -5.05 -0.34
CA GLY A 201 9.88 -5.28 0.68
C GLY A 201 10.02 -6.71 1.15
N ILE A 202 9.47 -7.68 0.41
CA ILE A 202 9.70 -9.11 0.65
C ILE A 202 10.04 -9.82 -0.67
N PRO A 203 10.96 -10.80 -0.65
CA PRO A 203 11.16 -11.68 -1.79
C PRO A 203 9.98 -12.65 -1.89
N LEU A 204 9.15 -12.52 -2.94
CA LEU A 204 8.11 -13.52 -3.21
C LEU A 204 8.51 -14.40 -4.38
N PRO A 205 8.67 -15.73 -4.16
CA PRO A 205 8.87 -16.68 -5.23
C PRO A 205 7.69 -16.73 -6.21
N ARG A 206 7.99 -17.08 -7.47
CA ARG A 206 6.95 -17.36 -8.49
C ARG A 206 6.05 -18.53 -8.09
N SER A 207 6.60 -19.51 -7.36
CA SER A 207 5.87 -20.67 -6.85
C SER A 207 4.68 -20.25 -5.97
N VAL A 208 4.79 -19.18 -5.17
CA VAL A 208 3.65 -18.64 -4.39
C VAL A 208 2.44 -18.36 -5.29
N PHE A 209 2.67 -17.79 -6.47
CA PHE A 209 1.60 -17.45 -7.42
C PHE A 209 1.13 -18.63 -8.28
N GLN A 210 1.87 -19.73 -8.26
CA GLN A 210 1.54 -20.95 -9.00
C GLN A 210 0.83 -21.98 -8.10
N GLU A 211 1.22 -22.01 -6.82
CA GLU A 211 0.87 -23.06 -5.87
C GLU A 211 -0.01 -22.59 -4.70
N ASP A 212 0.13 -21.34 -4.25
CA ASP A 212 -0.62 -20.84 -3.08
C ASP A 212 -1.70 -19.82 -3.49
N LEU A 213 -1.43 -18.99 -4.51
CA LEU A 213 -2.31 -17.92 -4.99
C LEU A 213 -2.83 -18.18 -6.42
N HIS A 214 -3.54 -19.28 -6.63
CA HIS A 214 -4.05 -19.71 -7.93
C HIS A 214 -4.99 -18.73 -8.66
N HIS A 215 -5.70 -17.85 -7.93
CA HIS A 215 -6.65 -16.90 -8.52
C HIS A 215 -6.17 -15.44 -8.45
N ILE A 216 -5.04 -15.17 -7.81
CA ILE A 216 -4.51 -13.81 -7.62
C ILE A 216 -3.11 -13.77 -8.24
N PRO A 217 -2.99 -13.45 -9.54
CA PRO A 217 -1.69 -13.44 -10.21
C PRO A 217 -0.84 -12.23 -9.81
N PRO A 218 0.47 -12.23 -10.12
CA PRO A 218 1.28 -11.03 -10.06
C PRO A 218 0.73 -9.95 -10.99
N CYS A 219 0.85 -8.68 -10.60
CA CYS A 219 0.51 -7.57 -11.46
C CYS A 219 1.52 -7.42 -12.60
N THR A 220 1.02 -7.32 -13.83
CA THR A 220 1.82 -7.23 -15.06
C THR A 220 1.48 -6.02 -15.92
N ARG A 221 0.37 -5.33 -15.63
CA ARG A 221 -0.11 -4.16 -16.38
C ARG A 221 -0.58 -3.05 -15.44
N PRO A 222 -0.49 -1.77 -15.85
CA PRO A 222 -0.69 -0.66 -14.93
C PRO A 222 -2.07 -0.58 -14.27
N ALA A 223 -3.12 -0.89 -15.04
CA ALA A 223 -4.51 -0.85 -14.59
C ALA A 223 -5.09 -2.26 -14.30
N GLN A 224 -4.22 -3.27 -14.13
CA GLN A 224 -4.68 -4.61 -13.77
C GLN A 224 -5.27 -4.60 -12.36
N THR A 225 -6.42 -5.23 -12.21
CA THR A 225 -7.14 -5.41 -10.95
C THR A 225 -7.06 -6.89 -10.53
N GLY A 226 -7.37 -7.18 -9.26
CA GLY A 226 -7.35 -8.55 -8.72
C GLY A 226 -5.97 -9.21 -8.76
N CYS A 227 -4.90 -8.43 -8.68
CA CYS A 227 -3.51 -8.90 -8.76
C CYS A 227 -2.69 -8.39 -7.57
N ALA A 228 -1.53 -9.01 -7.32
CA ALA A 228 -0.56 -8.53 -6.34
C ALA A 228 0.67 -7.89 -7.00
N ALA A 229 0.95 -6.62 -6.69
CA ALA A 229 2.16 -5.93 -7.12
C ALA A 229 3.25 -6.15 -6.07
N VAL A 230 4.38 -6.74 -6.47
CA VAL A 230 5.50 -7.08 -5.60
C VAL A 230 6.73 -6.33 -6.10
N TRP A 231 7.47 -5.70 -5.20
CA TRP A 231 8.78 -5.14 -5.52
C TRP A 231 9.64 -4.97 -4.28
N GLY A 232 10.96 -4.91 -4.45
CA GLY A 232 11.91 -4.50 -3.42
C GLY A 232 12.99 -3.64 -4.06
N VAL A 233 13.45 -2.60 -3.37
CA VAL A 233 14.29 -1.55 -3.96
C VAL A 233 15.73 -1.68 -3.52
N PHE A 234 16.62 -1.72 -4.52
CA PHE A 234 18.06 -1.71 -4.31
C PHE A 234 18.72 -0.72 -5.28
N GLY A 235 19.86 -0.16 -4.91
CA GLY A 235 20.67 0.64 -5.83
C GLY A 235 21.31 -0.23 -6.92
N GLU A 236 21.45 0.29 -8.12
CA GLU A 236 22.17 -0.39 -9.19
C GLU A 236 23.68 -0.32 -8.94
N GLY A 237 24.36 -1.48 -8.89
CA GLY A 237 25.80 -1.54 -8.65
C GLY A 237 26.20 -2.72 -7.78
N LYS A 238 27.47 -2.70 -7.33
CA LYS A 238 28.01 -3.67 -6.36
C LYS A 238 27.63 -3.25 -4.93
N GLY A 239 27.47 -4.21 -4.03
CA GLY A 239 27.15 -3.95 -2.61
C GLY A 239 25.72 -4.29 -2.19
N ASN A 240 24.90 -4.82 -3.09
CA ASN A 240 23.62 -5.42 -2.73
C ASN A 240 23.86 -6.83 -2.19
N ASN A 241 23.47 -7.10 -0.95
CA ASN A 241 23.46 -8.45 -0.41
C ASN A 241 22.13 -9.15 -0.74
N PHE A 242 21.94 -9.47 -2.03
CA PHE A 242 20.71 -10.12 -2.48
C PHE A 242 20.54 -11.48 -1.82
N ASP A 243 21.63 -12.21 -1.59
CA ASP A 243 21.59 -13.56 -1.02
C ASP A 243 21.05 -13.52 0.43
N GLU A 244 21.49 -12.56 1.25
CA GLU A 244 20.89 -12.34 2.58
C GLU A 244 19.41 -11.98 2.48
N TRP A 245 19.03 -11.16 1.49
CA TRP A 245 17.63 -10.76 1.35
C TRP A 245 16.73 -11.91 0.91
N GLU A 246 17.24 -12.85 0.12
CA GLU A 246 16.52 -14.06 -0.28
C GLU A 246 16.29 -15.04 0.90
N LEU A 247 17.01 -14.89 2.02
CA LEU A 247 16.75 -15.65 3.26
C LEU A 247 15.49 -15.15 4.00
N VAL A 248 14.96 -13.98 3.66
CA VAL A 248 13.70 -13.49 4.24
C VAL A 248 12.57 -14.47 3.89
N THR A 249 11.82 -14.85 4.92
CA THR A 249 10.78 -15.89 4.82
C THR A 249 9.48 -15.35 4.24
N HIS A 250 8.75 -16.21 3.52
CA HIS A 250 7.37 -16.01 3.05
C HIS A 250 6.48 -17.16 3.54
N TRP A 251 5.16 -16.99 3.53
CA TRP A 251 4.25 -18.07 3.91
C TRP A 251 4.12 -19.10 2.79
N ASN A 252 4.42 -20.36 3.08
CA ASN A 252 4.15 -21.50 2.21
C ASN A 252 2.87 -22.19 2.67
N ALA A 253 1.79 -22.06 1.89
CA ALA A 253 0.49 -22.59 2.29
C ALA A 253 0.44 -24.12 2.27
N ARG A 254 1.20 -24.78 1.38
CA ARG A 254 1.27 -26.25 1.35
C ARG A 254 1.93 -26.83 2.59
N GLN A 255 3.02 -26.22 3.05
CA GLN A 255 3.77 -26.67 4.21
C GLN A 255 3.24 -26.10 5.53
N GLN A 256 2.35 -25.10 5.48
CA GLN A 256 1.80 -24.39 6.63
C GLN A 256 2.89 -23.80 7.54
N ARG A 257 3.93 -23.22 6.93
CA ARG A 257 5.05 -22.57 7.63
C ARG A 257 5.69 -21.45 6.83
N TRP A 258 6.44 -20.61 7.53
CA TRP A 258 7.30 -19.58 6.94
C TRP A 258 8.58 -20.24 6.40
N VAL A 259 8.95 -20.00 5.15
CA VAL A 259 10.14 -20.59 4.51
C VAL A 259 10.91 -19.53 3.72
N ALA A 260 12.23 -19.66 3.64
CA ALA A 260 13.09 -18.75 2.89
C ALA A 260 12.79 -18.81 1.38
N ALA A 261 13.00 -17.67 0.71
CA ALA A 261 12.92 -17.56 -0.74
C ALA A 261 14.22 -17.97 -1.46
N ALA A 262 15.25 -18.37 -0.71
CA ALA A 262 16.62 -18.63 -1.16
C ALA A 262 16.68 -19.49 -2.44
N GLY A 263 17.31 -18.96 -3.48
CA GLY A 263 17.51 -19.66 -4.75
C GLY A 263 16.26 -19.86 -5.60
N GLN A 264 15.09 -19.34 -5.17
CA GLN A 264 13.86 -19.43 -5.95
C GLN A 264 13.74 -18.26 -6.94
N PRO A 265 13.18 -18.50 -8.14
CA PRO A 265 12.90 -17.41 -9.06
C PRO A 265 11.81 -16.50 -8.50
N LEU A 266 12.14 -15.22 -8.31
CA LEU A 266 11.24 -14.25 -7.70
C LEU A 266 10.28 -13.60 -8.72
N VAL A 267 9.29 -12.88 -8.18
CA VAL A 267 8.49 -11.90 -8.90
C VAL A 267 8.86 -10.49 -8.46
N ASN A 268 8.72 -9.55 -9.40
CA ASN A 268 8.91 -8.13 -9.18
C ASN A 268 8.03 -7.37 -10.18
N VAL A 269 7.78 -6.08 -10.00
CA VAL A 269 7.26 -5.23 -11.07
C VAL A 269 7.86 -3.85 -10.90
N ASN A 270 8.24 -3.21 -12.01
CA ASN A 270 8.75 -1.85 -11.98
C ASN A 270 7.67 -0.90 -11.36
N PRO A 271 7.94 -0.24 -10.20
CA PRO A 271 6.96 0.58 -9.49
C PRO A 271 6.73 1.98 -10.09
N VAL A 272 7.35 2.29 -11.24
CA VAL A 272 7.06 3.49 -12.03
C VAL A 272 6.15 3.14 -13.21
N SER A 273 6.48 2.07 -13.95
CA SER A 273 5.68 1.67 -15.12
C SER A 273 4.49 0.80 -14.76
N TRP A 274 4.57 0.03 -13.67
CA TRP A 274 3.61 -1.01 -13.26
C TRP A 274 3.37 -2.06 -14.36
N SER A 275 4.38 -2.29 -15.21
CA SER A 275 4.24 -3.06 -16.46
C SER A 275 5.41 -4.01 -16.68
N LYS A 276 5.12 -5.30 -16.87
CA LYS A 276 6.12 -6.29 -17.28
C LYS A 276 6.64 -6.09 -18.70
N LYS A 277 5.88 -5.37 -19.54
CA LYS A 277 6.33 -4.98 -20.88
C LYS A 277 7.24 -3.75 -20.86
N THR A 278 7.38 -3.08 -19.72
CA THR A 278 8.20 -1.87 -19.56
C THR A 278 9.05 -2.01 -18.30
N PRO A 279 10.00 -2.96 -18.27
CA PRO A 279 10.82 -3.21 -17.08
C PRO A 279 11.79 -2.07 -16.78
N ARG A 280 12.12 -1.23 -17.78
CA ARG A 280 13.02 -0.08 -17.64
C ARG A 280 12.24 1.24 -17.75
N THR A 281 12.46 2.15 -16.81
CA THR A 281 11.92 3.51 -16.82
C THR A 281 13.03 4.53 -16.63
N ALA A 282 12.99 5.61 -17.40
CA ALA A 282 13.92 6.73 -17.24
C ALA A 282 13.51 7.60 -16.04
N ALA A 283 14.47 8.34 -15.46
CA ALA A 283 14.19 9.25 -14.36
C ALA A 283 13.06 10.24 -14.69
N ARG A 284 13.04 10.82 -15.88
CA ARG A 284 11.98 11.77 -16.31
C ARG A 284 10.53 11.30 -16.15
N VAL A 285 10.26 9.98 -16.05
CA VAL A 285 8.90 9.45 -15.85
C VAL A 285 8.59 9.05 -14.41
N HIS A 286 9.60 9.00 -13.53
CA HIS A 286 9.43 8.84 -12.08
C HIS A 286 8.74 10.08 -11.51
N ARG A 287 7.54 9.90 -10.95
CA ARG A 287 6.62 11.02 -10.65
C ARG A 287 6.99 11.75 -9.39
N GLY A 288 7.39 11.03 -8.35
CA GLY A 288 7.70 11.69 -7.10
C GLY A 288 7.96 10.74 -5.94
N ALA A 289 9.16 10.87 -5.39
CA ALA A 289 9.53 10.31 -4.11
C ALA A 289 9.22 11.30 -2.99
N VAL A 290 8.70 10.84 -1.86
CA VAL A 290 8.54 11.66 -0.65
C VAL A 290 9.68 11.34 0.32
N PRO A 291 10.59 12.29 0.60
CA PRO A 291 11.72 12.07 1.50
C PRO A 291 11.26 11.78 2.94
N PHE A 292 11.96 10.89 3.64
CA PHE A 292 11.83 10.72 5.09
C PHE A 292 13.12 10.17 5.70
N GLY A 293 13.22 10.25 7.03
CA GLY A 293 14.38 9.78 7.80
C GLY A 293 15.38 10.88 8.15
N VAL A 294 15.32 12.03 7.45
CA VAL A 294 16.04 13.26 7.81
C VAL A 294 15.04 14.31 8.25
N GLU A 295 15.15 14.84 9.47
CA GLU A 295 14.18 15.76 10.07
C GLU A 295 13.89 16.99 9.19
N ALA A 296 14.92 17.59 8.60
CA ALA A 296 14.79 18.80 7.78
C ALA A 296 14.02 18.59 6.47
N THR A 297 14.01 17.37 5.92
CA THR A 297 13.37 17.03 4.64
C THR A 297 12.19 16.07 4.81
N HIS A 298 11.89 15.74 6.06
CA HIS A 298 10.88 14.78 6.47
C HIS A 298 9.49 15.14 5.93
N PHE A 299 8.96 14.26 5.08
CA PHE A 299 7.62 14.36 4.49
C PHE A 299 7.36 15.71 3.81
N THR A 300 8.33 16.15 3.03
CA THR A 300 8.28 17.36 2.21
C THR A 300 7.82 17.06 0.78
N GLN A 301 7.62 18.13 -0.01
CA GLN A 301 7.17 18.07 -1.40
C GLN A 301 7.83 16.91 -2.20
N PRO A 302 7.04 16.13 -2.97
CA PRO A 302 7.59 15.03 -3.74
C PRO A 302 8.66 15.46 -4.74
N ARG A 303 9.74 14.68 -4.82
CA ARG A 303 10.87 14.86 -5.72
C ARG A 303 10.69 13.95 -6.94
N GLY A 304 10.11 14.51 -8.00
CA GLY A 304 10.03 13.83 -9.29
C GLY A 304 11.38 13.76 -9.99
N GLN A 305 11.49 12.88 -10.99
CA GLN A 305 12.70 12.74 -11.80
C GLN A 305 13.98 12.34 -11.05
N LEU A 306 13.82 11.79 -9.84
CA LEU A 306 14.94 11.42 -8.98
C LEU A 306 15.72 10.19 -9.49
N VAL A 307 15.02 9.10 -9.83
CA VAL A 307 15.65 7.81 -10.16
C VAL A 307 15.11 7.21 -11.45
N ARG A 308 15.99 6.58 -12.23
CA ARG A 308 15.60 5.56 -13.21
C ARG A 308 15.43 4.22 -12.51
N VAL A 309 14.60 3.34 -13.06
CA VAL A 309 14.32 2.02 -12.46
C VAL A 309 14.45 0.91 -13.49
N LEU A 310 15.11 -0.18 -13.10
CA LEU A 310 15.19 -1.45 -13.82
C LEU A 310 14.55 -2.55 -12.97
N ASP A 311 13.49 -3.17 -13.47
CA ASP A 311 13.02 -4.48 -13.00
C ASP A 311 13.96 -5.55 -13.59
N ASP A 312 14.86 -6.10 -12.77
CA ASP A 312 15.79 -7.18 -13.18
C ASP A 312 15.15 -8.58 -13.14
N GLY A 313 13.86 -8.66 -12.79
CA GLY A 313 13.12 -9.89 -12.58
C GLY A 313 13.03 -10.31 -11.11
N ARG A 314 13.86 -9.78 -10.22
CA ARG A 314 13.90 -10.04 -8.78
C ARG A 314 13.61 -8.79 -7.95
N TYR A 315 14.21 -7.66 -8.33
CA TYR A 315 14.14 -6.40 -7.60
C TYR A 315 14.00 -5.20 -8.55
N ALA A 316 13.60 -4.06 -8.00
CA ALA A 316 13.62 -2.77 -8.65
C ALA A 316 14.95 -2.08 -8.38
N LEU A 317 15.88 -2.16 -9.34
CA LEU A 317 17.19 -1.53 -9.26
C LEU A 317 17.10 -0.05 -9.65
N VAL A 318 17.56 0.84 -8.78
CA VAL A 318 17.45 2.29 -8.95
C VAL A 318 18.81 2.96 -9.13
N ALA A 319 18.83 4.03 -9.93
CA ALA A 319 20.01 4.86 -10.11
C ALA A 319 19.62 6.33 -10.39
N PRO A 320 20.45 7.32 -10.00
CA PRO A 320 21.66 7.19 -9.17
C PRO A 320 21.33 6.72 -7.74
N PRO A 321 22.34 6.43 -6.89
CA PRO A 321 22.14 6.19 -5.47
C PRO A 321 21.29 7.28 -4.81
N LEU A 322 20.46 6.90 -3.83
CA LEU A 322 19.59 7.86 -3.15
C LEU A 322 20.40 8.88 -2.36
N PRO A 323 20.06 10.18 -2.43
CA PRO A 323 20.77 11.20 -1.66
C PRO A 323 20.49 11.05 -0.16
N PRO A 324 21.52 10.87 0.70
CA PRO A 324 21.34 10.63 2.13
C PRO A 324 20.72 11.81 2.89
N GLU A 325 20.78 13.02 2.36
CA GLU A 325 20.10 14.21 2.90
C GLU A 325 18.57 14.19 2.68
N LEU A 326 18.09 13.28 1.81
CA LEU A 326 16.67 13.07 1.54
C LEU A 326 16.18 11.72 2.08
N PHE A 327 17.00 10.68 1.97
CA PHE A 327 16.65 9.30 2.32
C PHE A 327 17.72 8.72 3.23
N ASN A 328 17.43 8.66 4.53
CA ASN A 328 18.36 8.12 5.52
C ASN A 328 17.60 7.20 6.48
N ASP A 329 17.93 5.93 6.47
CA ASP A 329 17.28 4.92 7.30
C ASP A 329 17.96 4.78 8.68
N GLY A 330 18.96 5.62 8.98
CA GLY A 330 19.75 5.55 10.20
C GLY A 330 20.78 4.42 10.21
N GLY A 331 21.08 3.82 9.05
CA GLY A 331 21.98 2.67 8.93
C GLY A 331 21.35 1.37 9.39
N VAL A 332 20.01 1.28 9.39
CA VAL A 332 19.29 0.03 9.67
C VAL A 332 19.62 -1.02 8.61
N PHE A 333 19.74 -0.62 7.35
CA PHE A 333 20.19 -1.49 6.26
C PHE A 333 21.50 -0.98 5.65
N GLY A 334 22.39 -1.92 5.33
CA GLY A 334 23.71 -1.61 4.78
C GLY A 334 23.69 -1.34 3.28
N GLY A 335 24.70 -0.59 2.81
CA GLY A 335 25.02 -0.44 1.39
C GLY A 335 23.93 0.28 0.58
N THR A 336 23.48 -0.36 -0.49
CA THR A 336 22.47 0.17 -1.41
C THR A 336 21.10 -0.52 -1.25
N ASN A 337 20.83 -1.13 -0.10
CA ASN A 337 19.51 -1.63 0.24
C ASN A 337 18.60 -0.46 0.65
N TYR A 338 17.55 -0.20 -0.13
CA TYR A 338 16.62 0.91 0.10
C TYR A 338 15.25 0.45 0.61
N HIS A 339 15.19 -0.73 1.23
CA HIS A 339 13.98 -1.40 1.72
C HIS A 339 13.04 -0.48 2.51
N VAL A 340 13.56 0.35 3.42
CA VAL A 340 12.76 1.31 4.21
C VAL A 340 11.98 2.28 3.31
N PHE A 341 12.50 2.58 2.13
CA PHE A 341 11.96 3.53 1.16
C PHE A 341 11.15 2.90 0.03
N ASP A 342 10.86 1.58 0.06
CA ASP A 342 10.19 0.87 -1.04
C ASP A 342 8.89 1.54 -1.50
N ILE A 343 8.14 2.15 -0.58
CA ILE A 343 6.91 2.89 -0.89
C ILE A 343 7.18 4.37 -1.09
N SER A 344 7.91 5.02 -0.18
CA SER A 344 8.08 6.48 -0.21
C SER A 344 8.84 6.95 -1.44
N LEU A 345 9.77 6.14 -1.96
CA LEU A 345 10.49 6.41 -3.21
C LEU A 345 9.53 6.53 -4.41
N PHE A 346 8.36 5.89 -4.36
CA PHE A 346 7.37 5.88 -5.42
C PHE A 346 6.03 6.45 -4.97
N TRP A 347 6.02 7.32 -3.96
CA TRP A 347 4.80 7.82 -3.32
C TRP A 347 3.77 8.34 -4.32
N LEU A 348 4.19 9.19 -5.28
CA LEU A 348 3.28 9.75 -6.28
C LEU A 348 2.94 8.74 -7.39
N ASP A 349 3.87 7.86 -7.76
CA ASP A 349 3.61 6.78 -8.71
C ASP A 349 2.57 5.78 -8.17
N LEU A 350 2.61 5.49 -6.87
CA LEU A 350 1.64 4.67 -6.15
C LEU A 350 0.27 5.34 -6.05
N ARG A 351 0.21 6.62 -5.63
CA ARG A 351 -1.04 7.39 -5.56
C ARG A 351 -1.78 7.38 -6.91
N GLU A 352 -1.05 7.59 -7.99
CA GLU A 352 -1.59 7.56 -9.36
C GLU A 352 -2.01 6.15 -9.79
N ASN A 353 -1.22 5.13 -9.43
CA ASN A 353 -1.54 3.75 -9.76
C ASN A 353 -2.80 3.26 -9.02
N ALA A 354 -2.94 3.59 -7.74
CA ALA A 354 -4.10 3.27 -6.94
C ALA A 354 -5.37 3.88 -7.56
N ARG A 355 -5.34 5.18 -7.94
CA ARG A 355 -6.46 5.81 -8.67
C ARG A 355 -6.77 5.08 -9.97
N ARG A 356 -5.74 4.76 -10.77
CA ARG A 356 -5.90 4.06 -12.05
C ARG A 356 -6.55 2.67 -11.88
N ARG A 357 -6.11 1.89 -10.89
CA ARG A 357 -6.66 0.54 -10.62
C ARG A 357 -8.06 0.62 -10.04
N LEU A 358 -8.33 1.57 -9.15
CA LEU A 358 -9.67 1.79 -8.61
C LEU A 358 -10.66 2.13 -9.73
N ASN A 359 -10.30 3.05 -10.63
CA ASN A 359 -11.16 3.40 -11.75
C ASN A 359 -11.42 2.19 -12.66
N ALA A 360 -10.39 1.40 -12.99
CA ALA A 360 -10.55 0.18 -13.77
C ALA A 360 -11.49 -0.82 -13.08
N PHE A 361 -11.35 -0.99 -11.77
CA PHE A 361 -12.16 -1.89 -10.97
C PHE A 361 -13.64 -1.48 -10.93
N LEU A 362 -13.91 -0.20 -10.66
CA LEU A 362 -15.27 0.35 -10.60
C LEU A 362 -15.99 0.28 -11.95
N LEU A 363 -15.26 0.42 -13.06
CA LEU A 363 -15.83 0.27 -14.40
C LEU A 363 -16.12 -1.20 -14.74
N GLN A 364 -15.22 -2.11 -14.38
CA GLN A 364 -15.34 -3.53 -14.73
C GLN A 364 -16.35 -4.27 -13.85
N ARG A 365 -16.26 -4.10 -12.53
CA ARG A 365 -17.07 -4.83 -11.55
C ARG A 365 -18.39 -4.12 -11.27
N ASP A 366 -18.33 -2.84 -10.91
CA ASP A 366 -19.52 -2.08 -10.46
C ASP A 366 -20.31 -1.48 -11.60
N LYS A 367 -19.79 -1.54 -12.83
CA LYS A 367 -20.38 -0.90 -14.02
C LYS A 367 -20.77 0.56 -13.74
N LEU A 368 -19.96 1.22 -12.92
CA LEU A 368 -20.30 2.51 -12.38
C LEU A 368 -20.45 3.54 -13.51
N THR A 369 -21.55 4.29 -13.49
CA THR A 369 -21.85 5.35 -14.46
C THR A 369 -21.63 6.77 -13.92
N ALA A 370 -21.35 6.95 -12.63
CA ALA A 370 -20.88 8.23 -12.10
C ALA A 370 -19.51 8.59 -12.70
N PRO A 371 -19.14 9.88 -12.79
CA PRO A 371 -17.83 10.29 -13.28
C PRO A 371 -16.70 9.59 -12.54
N LEU A 372 -15.59 9.38 -13.23
CA LEU A 372 -14.34 8.98 -12.60
C LEU A 372 -13.23 9.86 -13.16
N LEU A 373 -12.68 10.71 -12.30
CA LEU A 373 -11.51 11.52 -12.57
C LEU A 373 -10.32 10.57 -12.75
N GLY A 374 -9.64 10.70 -13.88
CA GLY A 374 -8.47 9.91 -14.24
C GLY A 374 -7.27 10.21 -13.36
N PRO A 375 -6.11 9.60 -13.66
CA PRO A 375 -4.83 9.94 -13.04
C PRO A 375 -4.66 11.47 -13.04
N THR A 376 -4.51 12.07 -11.85
CA THR A 376 -4.39 13.53 -11.64
C THR A 376 -2.95 13.95 -11.38
N ALA A 377 -1.99 13.10 -11.79
CA ALA A 377 -0.56 13.28 -11.58
C ALA A 377 -0.15 14.74 -11.68
N ALA A 378 0.70 15.18 -10.76
CA ALA A 378 1.15 16.57 -10.65
C ALA A 378 1.38 17.19 -12.05
N VAL A 379 0.56 18.19 -12.39
CA VAL A 379 0.67 18.89 -13.67
C VAL A 379 1.68 20.00 -13.48
N SER A 380 2.66 20.08 -14.38
CA SER A 380 3.62 21.19 -14.42
C SER A 380 3.31 22.10 -15.60
N ILE A 381 3.17 23.41 -15.34
CA ILE A 381 3.04 24.48 -16.34
C ILE A 381 4.13 25.54 -16.12
N ARG A 382 4.28 26.49 -17.06
CA ARG A 382 5.20 27.62 -16.92
C ARG A 382 4.44 28.92 -16.68
N ALA A 383 4.97 29.77 -15.81
CA ALA A 383 4.43 31.10 -15.55
C ALA A 383 4.51 31.97 -16.81
N GLY A 384 3.55 32.86 -17.00
CA GLY A 384 3.50 33.76 -18.17
C GLY A 384 3.18 33.07 -19.51
N GLN A 385 3.04 31.75 -19.55
CA GLN A 385 2.70 31.00 -20.76
C GLN A 385 1.20 30.63 -20.80
N PRO A 386 0.54 30.70 -21.98
CA PRO A 386 -0.82 30.20 -22.14
C PRO A 386 -0.93 28.72 -21.80
N VAL A 387 -1.91 28.38 -20.97
CA VAL A 387 -2.26 27.02 -20.58
C VAL A 387 -3.53 26.60 -21.32
N HIS A 388 -3.55 25.36 -21.79
CA HIS A 388 -4.75 24.68 -22.25
C HIS A 388 -4.68 23.21 -21.84
N TRP A 389 -5.32 22.87 -20.72
CA TRP A 389 -5.27 21.53 -20.13
C TRP A 389 -6.68 21.01 -19.83
N ARG A 390 -6.99 19.78 -20.25
CA ARG A 390 -8.30 19.17 -20.00
C ARG A 390 -8.23 18.18 -18.84
N VAL A 391 -9.13 18.35 -17.88
CA VAL A 391 -9.37 17.37 -16.81
C VAL A 391 -9.76 16.03 -17.44
N ARG A 392 -8.98 14.99 -17.19
CA ARG A 392 -9.29 13.65 -17.69
C ARG A 392 -10.36 13.03 -16.80
N ALA A 393 -11.49 12.66 -17.41
CA ALA A 393 -12.54 11.94 -16.74
C ALA A 393 -13.23 10.98 -17.72
N VAL A 394 -13.81 9.91 -17.18
CA VAL A 394 -14.70 9.02 -17.93
C VAL A 394 -16.15 9.18 -17.46
N ASN A 395 -17.08 8.45 -18.10
CA ASN A 395 -18.51 8.49 -17.81
C ASN A 395 -19.19 9.86 -18.03
N ARG A 396 -18.73 10.58 -19.06
CA ARG A 396 -19.35 11.79 -19.63
C ARG A 396 -19.84 12.79 -18.54
N PRO A 397 -18.94 13.42 -17.79
CA PRO A 397 -19.33 14.48 -16.87
C PRO A 397 -20.00 15.62 -17.65
N VAL A 398 -21.02 16.23 -17.06
CA VAL A 398 -21.75 17.38 -17.64
C VAL A 398 -21.38 18.69 -16.95
N ARG A 399 -20.73 18.60 -15.78
CA ARG A 399 -20.27 19.71 -14.97
C ARG A 399 -18.90 19.39 -14.39
N PHE A 400 -18.00 20.36 -14.45
CA PHE A 400 -16.70 20.34 -13.81
C PHE A 400 -16.56 21.55 -12.89
N ASN A 401 -15.77 21.39 -11.83
CA ASN A 401 -15.35 22.48 -10.95
C ASN A 401 -13.88 22.29 -10.55
N ALA A 402 -13.18 23.40 -10.31
CA ALA A 402 -11.81 23.40 -9.79
C ALA A 402 -11.67 24.51 -8.74
N LEU A 403 -11.35 24.12 -7.50
CA LEU A 403 -11.06 25.04 -6.40
C LEU A 403 -9.53 25.12 -6.23
N GLY A 404 -8.99 26.31 -6.00
CA GLY A 404 -7.55 26.49 -5.74
C GLY A 404 -6.67 26.67 -6.98
N LEU A 405 -7.25 26.95 -8.16
CA LEU A 405 -6.46 27.32 -9.34
C LEU A 405 -5.64 28.60 -9.08
N PRO A 406 -4.40 28.69 -9.60
CA PRO A 406 -3.59 29.90 -9.50
C PRO A 406 -4.25 31.06 -10.24
N LEU A 407 -3.99 32.28 -9.77
CA LEU A 407 -4.47 33.50 -10.40
C LEU A 407 -4.11 33.53 -11.90
N GLY A 408 -5.10 33.86 -12.72
CA GLY A 408 -4.99 33.91 -14.18
C GLY A 408 -5.35 32.62 -14.90
N LEU A 409 -5.62 31.52 -14.18
CA LEU A 409 -6.25 30.32 -14.74
C LEU A 409 -7.73 30.23 -14.39
N ALA A 410 -8.52 29.70 -15.32
CA ALA A 410 -9.94 29.41 -15.12
C ALA A 410 -10.31 28.06 -15.73
N LEU A 411 -11.28 27.38 -15.14
CA LEU A 411 -11.86 26.14 -15.66
C LEU A 411 -13.20 26.44 -16.35
N ASP A 412 -13.34 25.98 -17.59
CA ASP A 412 -14.65 25.87 -18.25
C ASP A 412 -15.45 24.74 -17.59
N ASN A 413 -16.56 25.12 -16.96
CA ASN A 413 -17.41 24.22 -16.17
C ASN A 413 -18.15 23.15 -17.00
N THR A 414 -18.16 23.26 -18.32
CA THR A 414 -18.88 22.35 -19.22
C THR A 414 -17.89 21.44 -19.94
N THR A 415 -16.76 21.98 -20.40
CA THR A 415 -15.76 21.21 -21.15
C THR A 415 -14.66 20.60 -20.27
N GLY A 416 -14.52 21.06 -19.02
CA GLY A 416 -13.46 20.64 -18.11
C GLY A 416 -12.07 21.09 -18.55
N VAL A 417 -11.98 22.11 -19.42
CA VAL A 417 -10.72 22.66 -19.90
C VAL A 417 -10.30 23.84 -19.01
N VAL A 418 -9.09 23.76 -18.47
CA VAL A 418 -8.41 24.87 -17.79
C VAL A 418 -7.64 25.67 -18.84
N THR A 419 -7.92 26.97 -18.91
CA THR A 419 -7.24 27.92 -19.79
C THR A 419 -6.76 29.15 -19.02
N GLY A 420 -5.88 29.93 -19.64
CA GLY A 420 -5.40 31.21 -19.11
C GLY A 420 -3.88 31.25 -19.00
N VAL A 421 -3.36 32.17 -18.18
CA VAL A 421 -1.92 32.35 -17.95
C VAL A 421 -1.68 32.43 -16.45
N ALA A 422 -0.92 31.47 -15.90
CA ALA A 422 -0.56 31.50 -14.49
C ALA A 422 0.47 32.61 -14.23
N GLN A 423 0.23 33.43 -13.21
CA GLN A 423 1.05 34.62 -12.94
C GLN A 423 2.21 34.37 -11.96
N SER A 424 2.06 33.42 -11.04
CA SER A 424 3.02 33.21 -9.95
C SER A 424 3.49 31.77 -9.92
N VAL A 425 4.80 31.61 -9.70
CA VAL A 425 5.47 30.33 -9.49
C VAL A 425 5.02 29.75 -8.15
N GLY A 426 4.81 28.44 -8.08
CA GLY A 426 4.41 27.77 -6.86
C GLY A 426 3.75 26.42 -7.09
N VAL A 427 3.42 25.76 -5.98
CA VAL A 427 2.63 24.51 -5.98
C VAL A 427 1.25 24.83 -5.44
N TYR A 428 0.23 24.63 -6.27
CA TYR A 428 -1.16 24.95 -5.97
C TYR A 428 -1.94 23.66 -5.69
N PRO A 429 -2.53 23.52 -4.49
CA PRO A 429 -3.47 22.44 -4.21
C PRO A 429 -4.80 22.74 -4.89
N VAL A 430 -5.09 21.99 -5.96
CA VAL A 430 -6.34 22.14 -6.71
C VAL A 430 -7.26 20.96 -6.38
N ILE A 431 -8.51 21.25 -6.00
CA ILE A 431 -9.55 20.23 -5.85
C ILE A 431 -10.44 20.23 -7.09
N LEU A 432 -10.42 19.13 -7.81
CA LEU A 432 -11.22 18.87 -9.00
C LEU A 432 -12.51 18.13 -8.64
N ASN A 433 -13.58 18.52 -9.30
CA ASN A 433 -14.87 17.85 -9.23
C ASN A 433 -15.40 17.56 -10.64
N ALA A 434 -15.95 16.37 -10.83
CA ALA A 434 -16.69 16.02 -12.05
C ALA A 434 -18.03 15.42 -11.67
N LYS A 435 -19.12 15.91 -12.29
CA LYS A 435 -20.49 15.50 -11.97
C LYS A 435 -21.29 15.11 -13.22
N ASN A 436 -22.14 14.10 -13.07
CA ASN A 436 -23.25 13.78 -13.97
C ASN A 436 -24.51 13.40 -13.15
N ALA A 437 -25.56 12.90 -13.82
CA ALA A 437 -26.80 12.51 -13.16
C ALA A 437 -26.64 11.33 -12.19
N SER A 438 -25.64 10.47 -12.38
CA SER A 438 -25.37 9.29 -11.55
C SER A 438 -24.49 9.60 -10.34
N GLY A 439 -23.89 10.80 -10.25
CA GLY A 439 -23.14 11.23 -9.08
C GLY A 439 -21.94 12.11 -9.42
N THR A 440 -20.99 12.12 -8.49
CA THR A 440 -19.86 13.03 -8.47
C THR A 440 -18.59 12.27 -8.08
N ASP A 441 -17.47 12.68 -8.67
CA ASP A 441 -16.13 12.26 -8.25
C ASP A 441 -15.25 13.47 -7.91
N THR A 442 -14.34 13.27 -6.96
CA THR A 442 -13.44 14.30 -6.42
C THR A 442 -12.00 13.81 -6.50
N ALA A 443 -11.09 14.70 -6.89
CA ALA A 443 -9.67 14.40 -6.94
C ALA A 443 -8.86 15.65 -6.60
N ASP A 444 -7.69 15.44 -6.01
CA ASP A 444 -6.69 16.48 -5.86
C ASP A 444 -5.79 16.53 -7.12
N LEU A 445 -5.30 17.72 -7.40
CA LEU A 445 -4.31 18.01 -8.43
C LEU A 445 -3.27 18.94 -7.81
N ALA A 446 -2.04 18.43 -7.65
CA ALA A 446 -0.89 19.26 -7.34
C ALA A 446 -0.44 19.98 -8.62
N LEU A 447 -0.90 21.21 -8.83
CA LEU A 447 -0.52 22.01 -10.00
C LEU A 447 0.75 22.80 -9.69
N THR A 448 1.86 22.46 -10.34
CA THR A 448 3.12 23.19 -10.22
C THR A 448 3.24 24.22 -11.34
N VAL A 449 3.33 25.49 -10.98
CA VAL A 449 3.75 26.58 -11.87
C VAL A 449 5.24 26.76 -11.68
N LYS A 450 6.00 26.53 -12.75
CA LYS A 450 7.45 26.75 -12.82
C LYS A 450 7.73 28.09 -13.48
N GLU A 451 8.95 28.56 -13.36
CA GLU A 451 9.45 29.73 -14.11
C GLU A 451 9.30 29.57 -15.64
#